data_AF-A0AAI9BZL0-F1
#
_entry.id   AF-A0AAI9BZL0-F1
#
_cell.length_a   1.000
_cell.length_b   1.000
_cell.length_c   1.000
_cell.angle_alpha   90.00
_cell.angle_beta   90.00
_cell.angle_gamma   90.00
#
_symmetry.space_group_name_H-M   'P 1'
#
loop_
_entity.id
_entity.type
_entity.pdbx_description
1 polymer ?
#
loop_
_entity_poly.entity_id
_entity_poly.type
_entity_poly.pdbx_seq_one_letter_code
_entity_poly.pdbx_strand_id
1 'polypeptide(L)'
;MTKSHFNSLRRKVSKWVAWSSVDAVKRELFLEDAEGKLERIALQASEDSLPYLCQSLEDLAHWYLVDFQHRLLNEGERHPESLAAAAAHARAQVDVSSLLFKKGQGARFSCEMLPDTAAVSLGLSLMTGRREEAMRLFDQLRAGLDTQLLDLHKEGRPGSGEIYRHFWFLMLLSAAAFKKRIDLQNYSLPTNMQPYADALANWDTENVDRVDDLASALAEFHVQQARNRSANDIREFDREDRMIFPYEILGWLRLHEWAGRENPSAFSHPLMNQPLAWLPPEPLPAWTTRTLDQALAAARDF
;
A
#
# COMPACT_ATOMS: atom_id res chain seq x y z
N MET A 1 -13.91 8.65 -18.76
CA MET A 1 -15.07 8.06 -18.03
C MET A 1 -16.27 9.02 -17.97
N THR A 2 -17.53 8.57 -17.87
CA THR A 2 -18.67 9.50 -17.59
C THR A 2 -18.79 9.77 -16.09
N LYS A 3 -19.06 11.03 -15.71
CA LYS A 3 -19.23 11.48 -14.30
C LYS A 3 -20.22 10.60 -13.50
N SER A 4 -21.24 10.06 -14.16
CA SER A 4 -22.24 9.16 -13.57
C SER A 4 -21.63 7.86 -13.02
N HIS A 5 -20.71 7.23 -13.76
CA HIS A 5 -20.09 5.97 -13.34
C HIS A 5 -19.17 6.17 -12.13
N PHE A 6 -18.39 7.24 -12.10
CA PHE A 6 -17.48 7.52 -10.97
C PHE A 6 -18.27 7.74 -9.69
N ASN A 7 -19.39 8.47 -9.78
CA ASN A 7 -20.29 8.68 -8.65
C ASN A 7 -20.91 7.37 -8.13
N SER A 8 -21.18 6.40 -9.00
CA SER A 8 -21.65 5.07 -8.60
C SER A 8 -20.59 4.31 -7.80
N LEU A 9 -19.36 4.28 -8.31
CA LEU A 9 -18.22 3.64 -7.65
C LEU A 9 -17.94 4.27 -6.28
N ARG A 10 -17.91 5.62 -6.22
CA ARG A 10 -17.75 6.36 -4.97
C ARG A 10 -18.83 6.00 -3.95
N ARG A 11 -20.10 5.93 -4.38
CA ARG A 11 -21.22 5.55 -3.49
C ARG A 11 -21.08 4.11 -2.99
N LYS A 12 -20.63 3.19 -3.84
CA LYS A 12 -20.35 1.81 -3.44
C LYS A 12 -19.30 1.78 -2.33
N VAL A 13 -18.17 2.43 -2.55
CA VAL A 13 -17.07 2.44 -1.58
C VAL A 13 -17.47 3.14 -0.28
N SER A 14 -18.11 4.32 -0.33
CA SER A 14 -18.62 5.02 0.86
C SER A 14 -19.53 4.12 1.72
N LYS A 15 -20.47 3.40 1.09
CA LYS A 15 -21.33 2.44 1.81
C LYS A 15 -20.54 1.28 2.41
N TRP A 16 -19.59 0.73 1.66
CA TRP A 16 -18.80 -0.41 2.11
C TRP A 16 -17.89 -0.05 3.29
N VAL A 17 -17.19 1.10 3.26
CA VAL A 17 -16.33 1.53 4.38
C VAL A 17 -17.16 1.89 5.61
N ALA A 18 -18.34 2.51 5.43
CA ALA A 18 -19.24 2.83 6.53
C ALA A 18 -19.78 1.57 7.21
N TRP A 19 -20.24 0.59 6.43
CA TRP A 19 -20.63 -0.70 6.98
C TRP A 19 -19.45 -1.40 7.65
N SER A 20 -18.28 -1.43 7.01
CA SER A 20 -17.11 -2.15 7.52
C SER A 20 -16.58 -1.59 8.84
N SER A 21 -16.75 -0.29 9.10
CA SER A 21 -16.27 0.37 10.32
C SER A 21 -17.23 0.20 11.52
N VAL A 22 -18.51 -0.12 11.28
CA VAL A 22 -19.53 -0.25 12.33
C VAL A 22 -20.04 -1.68 12.52
N ASP A 23 -19.73 -2.58 11.59
CA ASP A 23 -20.09 -3.99 11.67
C ASP A 23 -19.32 -4.67 12.81
N ALA A 24 -20.06 -5.21 13.78
CA ALA A 24 -19.47 -5.80 14.98
C ALA A 24 -18.55 -6.98 14.68
N VAL A 25 -18.89 -7.80 13.69
CA VAL A 25 -18.10 -8.99 13.33
C VAL A 25 -16.79 -8.56 12.68
N LYS A 26 -16.81 -7.57 11.78
CA LYS A 26 -15.58 -7.01 11.20
C LYS A 26 -14.71 -6.32 12.22
N ARG A 27 -15.30 -5.56 13.13
CA ARG A 27 -14.58 -4.93 14.23
C ARG A 27 -13.90 -5.97 15.13
N GLU A 28 -14.63 -7.00 15.52
CA GLU A 28 -14.09 -8.10 16.33
C GLU A 28 -12.90 -8.78 15.61
N LEU A 29 -13.06 -9.13 14.33
CA LEU A 29 -12.04 -9.84 13.57
C LEU A 29 -10.79 -8.99 13.26
N PHE A 30 -10.96 -7.78 12.73
CA PHE A 30 -9.86 -6.99 12.18
C PHE A 30 -9.22 -6.03 13.18
N LEU A 31 -9.93 -5.67 14.25
CA LEU A 31 -9.39 -4.81 15.31
C LEU A 31 -9.19 -5.62 16.60
N GLU A 32 -10.26 -6.09 17.23
CA GLU A 32 -10.19 -6.52 18.63
C GLU A 32 -9.40 -7.83 18.82
N ASP A 33 -9.61 -8.82 17.96
CA ASP A 33 -8.82 -10.07 17.97
C ASP A 33 -7.38 -9.82 17.55
N ALA A 34 -7.14 -8.94 16.58
CA ALA A 34 -5.79 -8.57 16.12
C ALA A 34 -4.99 -7.83 17.22
N GLU A 35 -5.61 -6.86 17.92
CA GLU A 35 -5.04 -6.19 19.09
C GLU A 35 -4.78 -7.19 20.22
N GLY A 36 -5.75 -8.06 20.52
CA GLY A 36 -5.61 -9.09 21.54
C GLY A 36 -4.49 -10.09 21.26
N LYS A 37 -4.31 -10.49 19.99
CA LYS A 37 -3.17 -11.33 19.56
C LYS A 37 -1.85 -10.59 19.72
N LEU A 38 -1.79 -9.32 19.28
CA LEU A 38 -0.61 -8.48 19.41
C LEU A 38 -0.19 -8.33 20.89
N GLU A 39 -1.14 -8.09 21.79
CA GLU A 39 -0.91 -8.01 23.24
C GLU A 39 -0.37 -9.32 23.83
N ARG A 40 -0.97 -10.46 23.47
CA ARG A 40 -0.47 -11.77 23.92
C ARG A 40 0.96 -12.02 23.49
N ILE A 41 1.31 -11.67 22.25
CA ILE A 41 2.66 -11.82 21.70
C ILE A 41 3.63 -10.84 22.37
N ALA A 42 3.22 -9.61 22.62
CA ALA A 42 4.02 -8.62 23.35
C ALA A 42 4.40 -9.07 24.78
N LEU A 43 3.52 -9.85 25.44
CA LEU A 43 3.75 -10.36 26.79
C LEU A 43 4.50 -11.69 26.83
N GLN A 44 4.19 -12.59 25.90
CA GLN A 44 4.69 -13.96 25.90
C GLN A 44 4.81 -14.51 24.47
N ALA A 45 5.70 -13.92 23.69
CA ALA A 45 6.01 -14.45 22.37
C ALA A 45 6.62 -15.86 22.47
N SER A 46 6.32 -16.66 21.46
CA SER A 46 6.91 -17.96 21.16
C SER A 46 7.13 -18.09 19.65
N GLU A 47 7.94 -19.05 19.22
CA GLU A 47 8.15 -19.34 17.79
C GLU A 47 6.81 -19.59 17.07
N ASP A 48 5.89 -20.34 17.69
CA ASP A 48 4.56 -20.64 17.14
C ASP A 48 3.61 -19.43 17.12
N SER A 49 3.96 -18.33 17.80
CA SER A 49 3.14 -17.11 17.87
C SER A 49 3.39 -16.14 16.70
N LEU A 50 4.52 -16.28 16.00
CA LEU A 50 4.97 -15.34 14.96
C LEU A 50 4.08 -15.29 13.70
N PRO A 51 3.45 -16.38 13.22
CA PRO A 51 2.48 -16.29 12.12
C PRO A 51 1.28 -15.42 12.47
N TYR A 52 0.81 -15.54 13.72
CA TYR A 52 -0.30 -14.74 14.21
C TYR A 52 0.09 -13.26 14.34
N LEU A 53 1.38 -12.96 14.58
CA LEU A 53 1.87 -11.59 14.51
C LEU A 53 1.74 -11.02 13.09
N CYS A 54 2.22 -11.73 12.07
CA CYS A 54 2.09 -11.30 10.67
C CYS A 54 0.62 -11.05 10.28
N GLN A 55 -0.28 -11.99 10.60
CA GLN A 55 -1.71 -11.85 10.31
C GLN A 55 -2.32 -10.66 11.07
N SER A 56 -2.01 -10.49 12.35
CA SER A 56 -2.56 -9.38 13.15
C SER A 56 -2.09 -8.02 12.62
N LEU A 57 -0.85 -7.93 12.13
CA LEU A 57 -0.33 -6.71 11.52
C LEU A 57 -1.04 -6.39 10.19
N GLU A 58 -1.35 -7.41 9.38
CA GLU A 58 -2.16 -7.23 8.17
C GLU A 58 -3.59 -6.77 8.49
N ASP A 59 -4.22 -7.42 9.48
CA ASP A 59 -5.59 -7.12 9.90
C ASP A 59 -5.69 -5.68 10.44
N LEU A 60 -4.74 -5.26 11.29
CA LEU A 60 -4.68 -3.89 11.81
C LEU A 60 -4.39 -2.87 10.71
N ALA A 61 -3.48 -3.18 9.77
CA ALA A 61 -3.23 -2.31 8.63
C ALA A 61 -4.49 -2.10 7.79
N HIS A 62 -5.25 -3.17 7.55
CA HIS A 62 -6.54 -3.11 6.86
C HIS A 62 -7.57 -2.31 7.65
N TRP A 63 -7.74 -2.57 8.94
CA TRP A 63 -8.69 -1.86 9.79
C TRP A 63 -8.45 -0.36 9.79
N TYR A 64 -7.23 0.08 10.08
CA TYR A 64 -6.89 1.50 10.13
C TYR A 64 -7.01 2.19 8.77
N LEU A 65 -6.76 1.47 7.66
CA LEU A 65 -7.01 1.99 6.32
C LEU A 65 -8.52 2.19 6.07
N VAL A 66 -9.36 1.23 6.45
CA VAL A 66 -10.81 1.33 6.30
C VAL A 66 -11.39 2.44 7.18
N ASP A 67 -10.93 2.57 8.42
CA ASP A 67 -11.31 3.67 9.33
C ASP A 67 -10.92 5.03 8.74
N PHE A 68 -9.67 5.18 8.27
CA PHE A 68 -9.21 6.38 7.58
C PHE A 68 -10.13 6.75 6.39
N GLN A 69 -10.48 5.76 5.57
CA GLN A 69 -11.35 5.98 4.41
C GLN A 69 -12.79 6.32 4.81
N HIS A 70 -13.32 5.68 5.87
CA HIS A 70 -14.64 5.95 6.38
C HIS A 70 -14.79 7.39 6.87
N ARG A 71 -13.87 7.83 7.73
CA ARG A 71 -13.83 9.19 8.30
C ARG A 71 -13.78 10.24 7.19
N LEU A 72 -12.90 10.07 6.20
CA LEU A 72 -12.80 11.00 5.08
C LEU A 72 -14.05 11.02 4.19
N LEU A 73 -14.60 9.85 3.85
CA LEU A 73 -15.70 9.77 2.88
C LEU A 73 -17.08 10.08 3.47
N ASN A 74 -17.31 9.74 4.74
CA ASN A 74 -18.64 9.76 5.35
C ASN A 74 -18.78 10.80 6.47
N GLU A 75 -17.70 11.09 7.19
CA GLU A 75 -17.71 12.07 8.29
C GLU A 75 -17.12 13.42 7.85
N GLY A 76 -16.33 13.44 6.78
CA GLY A 76 -15.63 14.63 6.30
C GLY A 76 -14.43 15.02 7.16
N GLU A 77 -13.95 14.10 7.98
CA GLU A 77 -12.86 14.31 8.93
C GLU A 77 -11.53 13.81 8.37
N ARG A 78 -10.47 14.62 8.54
CA ARG A 78 -9.10 14.21 8.23
C ARG A 78 -8.48 13.61 9.48
N HIS A 79 -8.21 12.31 9.44
CA HIS A 79 -7.66 11.54 10.55
C HIS A 79 -6.27 10.97 10.17
N PRO A 80 -5.23 11.82 10.05
CA PRO A 80 -3.88 11.40 9.64
C PRO A 80 -3.27 10.30 10.52
N GLU A 81 -3.69 10.18 11.77
CA GLU A 81 -3.29 9.14 12.71
C GLU A 81 -3.73 7.75 12.25
N SER A 82 -4.93 7.59 11.67
CA SER A 82 -5.39 6.31 11.12
C SER A 82 -4.55 5.92 9.89
N LEU A 83 -4.19 6.90 9.05
CA LEU A 83 -3.26 6.67 7.93
C LEU A 83 -1.85 6.29 8.43
N ALA A 84 -1.34 6.97 9.46
CA ALA A 84 -0.05 6.67 10.07
C ALA A 84 -0.04 5.27 10.71
N ALA A 85 -1.13 4.88 11.38
CA ALA A 85 -1.33 3.55 11.96
C ALA A 85 -1.34 2.47 10.88
N ALA A 86 -2.14 2.66 9.81
CA ALA A 86 -2.20 1.73 8.68
C ALA A 86 -0.79 1.52 8.07
N ALA A 87 -0.06 2.61 7.82
CA ALA A 87 1.30 2.54 7.29
C ALA A 87 2.28 1.87 8.26
N ALA A 88 2.15 2.10 9.57
CA ALA A 88 3.02 1.50 10.58
C ALA A 88 2.82 -0.02 10.69
N HIS A 89 1.57 -0.48 10.73
CA HIS A 89 1.26 -1.91 10.75
C HIS A 89 1.66 -2.60 9.43
N ALA A 90 1.44 -1.95 8.28
CA ALA A 90 1.86 -2.47 6.99
C ALA A 90 3.40 -2.61 6.87
N ARG A 91 4.18 -1.65 7.39
CA ARG A 91 5.64 -1.78 7.48
C ARG A 91 6.06 -2.88 8.44
N ALA A 92 5.44 -2.93 9.62
CA ALA A 92 5.71 -3.94 10.63
C ALA A 92 5.48 -5.36 10.08
N GLN A 93 4.43 -5.57 9.28
CA GLN A 93 4.20 -6.85 8.60
C GLN A 93 5.39 -7.24 7.73
N VAL A 94 5.90 -6.31 6.89
CA VAL A 94 7.06 -6.55 6.03
C VAL A 94 8.33 -6.79 6.84
N ASP A 95 8.54 -6.06 7.95
CA ASP A 95 9.65 -6.26 8.87
C ASP A 95 9.66 -7.68 9.45
N VAL A 96 8.52 -8.14 9.98
CA VAL A 96 8.38 -9.47 10.59
C VAL A 96 8.50 -10.57 9.55
N SER A 97 7.81 -10.48 8.42
CA SER A 97 7.93 -11.47 7.34
C SER A 97 9.37 -11.58 6.84
N SER A 98 10.04 -10.44 6.58
CA SER A 98 11.44 -10.42 6.13
C SER A 98 12.39 -11.06 7.16
N LEU A 99 12.14 -10.84 8.45
CA LEU A 99 12.91 -11.44 9.52
C LEU A 99 12.73 -12.96 9.56
N LEU A 100 11.48 -13.45 9.46
CA LEU A 100 11.16 -14.87 9.44
C LEU A 100 11.85 -15.58 8.26
N PHE A 101 11.84 -14.97 7.07
CA PHE A 101 12.54 -15.54 5.90
C PHE A 101 14.06 -15.58 6.10
N LYS A 102 14.67 -14.53 6.67
CA LYS A 102 16.11 -14.52 6.98
C LYS A 102 16.51 -15.60 7.98
N LYS A 103 15.61 -15.99 8.88
CA LYS A 103 15.82 -17.09 9.84
C LYS A 103 15.48 -18.48 9.28
N GLY A 104 15.10 -18.58 8.00
CA GLY A 104 14.72 -19.85 7.37
C GLY A 104 13.35 -20.37 7.81
N GLN A 105 12.56 -19.55 8.49
CA GLN A 105 11.28 -19.92 9.08
C GLN A 105 10.07 -19.48 8.24
N GLY A 106 10.27 -18.61 7.25
CA GLY A 106 9.13 -18.00 6.56
C GLY A 106 8.26 -18.99 5.76
N ALA A 107 8.84 -20.05 5.17
CA ALA A 107 8.09 -21.12 4.51
C ALA A 107 7.22 -21.95 5.48
N ARG A 108 7.61 -22.05 6.75
CA ARG A 108 6.83 -22.74 7.79
C ARG A 108 5.55 -21.98 8.15
N PHE A 109 5.56 -20.66 7.92
CA PHE A 109 4.62 -19.74 8.54
C PHE A 109 3.77 -18.93 7.55
N SER A 110 3.87 -19.23 6.25
CA SER A 110 3.06 -18.61 5.18
C SER A 110 2.97 -17.08 5.30
N CYS A 111 4.13 -16.46 5.51
CA CYS A 111 4.27 -15.01 5.66
C CYS A 111 4.66 -14.32 4.34
N GLU A 112 4.41 -14.98 3.20
CA GLU A 112 4.59 -14.40 1.88
C GLU A 112 3.64 -13.20 1.68
N MET A 113 4.02 -12.29 0.81
CA MET A 113 3.23 -11.10 0.51
C MET A 113 2.90 -11.05 -0.98
N LEU A 114 1.66 -10.69 -1.29
CA LEU A 114 1.26 -10.41 -2.66
C LEU A 114 1.87 -9.08 -3.14
N PRO A 115 2.30 -8.97 -4.41
CA PRO A 115 2.79 -7.71 -4.97
C PRO A 115 1.79 -6.54 -4.79
N ASP A 116 0.51 -6.87 -4.87
CA ASP A 116 -0.61 -5.96 -4.64
C ASP A 116 -0.64 -5.39 -3.20
N THR A 117 -0.46 -6.23 -2.17
CA THR A 117 -0.32 -5.78 -0.78
C THR A 117 0.96 -4.97 -0.60
N ALA A 118 2.08 -5.39 -1.20
CA ALA A 118 3.36 -4.70 -1.12
C ALA A 118 3.27 -3.26 -1.68
N ALA A 119 2.54 -3.08 -2.77
CA ALA A 119 2.30 -1.79 -3.39
C ALA A 119 1.49 -0.86 -2.49
N VAL A 120 0.42 -1.36 -1.88
CA VAL A 120 -0.36 -0.59 -0.90
C VAL A 120 0.52 -0.20 0.28
N SER A 121 1.28 -1.12 0.87
CA SER A 121 2.20 -0.83 1.98
C SER A 121 3.19 0.28 1.62
N LEU A 122 3.78 0.22 0.42
CA LEU A 122 4.72 1.25 -0.06
C LEU A 122 4.01 2.59 -0.29
N GLY A 123 2.84 2.59 -0.94
CA GLY A 123 2.04 3.79 -1.16
C GLY A 123 1.64 4.48 0.15
N LEU A 124 1.13 3.73 1.13
CA LEU A 124 0.82 4.24 2.46
C LEU A 124 2.07 4.82 3.13
N SER A 125 3.20 4.12 3.08
CA SER A 125 4.44 4.60 3.68
C SER A 125 4.93 5.90 3.03
N LEU A 126 4.81 6.04 1.71
CA LEU A 126 5.12 7.29 1.01
C LEU A 126 4.17 8.42 1.44
N MET A 127 2.87 8.15 1.50
CA MET A 127 1.88 9.14 1.92
C MET A 127 2.16 9.72 3.31
N THR A 128 2.73 8.95 4.25
CA THR A 128 3.08 9.47 5.59
C THR A 128 4.15 10.57 5.58
N GLY A 129 4.90 10.75 4.48
CA GLY A 129 5.97 11.75 4.42
C GLY A 129 7.22 11.40 5.23
N ARG A 130 7.31 10.16 5.73
CA ARG A 130 8.44 9.67 6.51
C ARG A 130 9.48 9.05 5.59
N ARG A 131 10.28 9.90 4.95
CA ARG A 131 11.23 9.53 3.89
C ARG A 131 12.13 8.33 4.24
N GLU A 132 12.70 8.31 5.43
CA GLU A 132 13.57 7.21 5.85
C GLU A 132 12.82 5.89 6.05
N GLU A 133 11.58 5.94 6.57
CA GLU A 133 10.74 4.75 6.74
C GLU A 133 10.31 4.19 5.38
N ALA A 134 9.90 5.06 4.45
CA ALA A 134 9.56 4.65 3.10
C ALA A 134 10.77 4.05 2.35
N MET A 135 11.96 4.62 2.51
CA MET A 135 13.19 4.09 1.92
C MET A 135 13.57 2.73 2.52
N ARG A 136 13.42 2.54 3.85
CA ARG A 136 13.65 1.23 4.50
C ARG A 136 12.69 0.17 3.99
N LEU A 137 11.39 0.49 3.92
CA LEU A 137 10.38 -0.40 3.37
C LEU A 137 10.72 -0.76 1.92
N PHE A 138 11.03 0.24 1.08
CA PHE A 138 11.47 -0.01 -0.30
C PHE A 138 12.68 -0.95 -0.37
N ASP A 139 13.73 -0.73 0.43
CA ASP A 139 14.92 -1.58 0.44
C ASP A 139 14.59 -3.03 0.86
N GLN A 140 13.62 -3.23 1.76
CA GLN A 140 13.14 -4.56 2.16
C GLN A 140 12.32 -5.24 1.06
N LEU A 141 11.38 -4.52 0.43
CA LEU A 141 10.61 -5.04 -0.70
C LEU A 141 11.52 -5.40 -1.87
N ARG A 142 12.53 -4.56 -2.13
CA ARG A 142 13.53 -4.79 -3.18
C ARG A 142 14.36 -6.04 -2.89
N ALA A 143 14.82 -6.24 -1.66
CA ALA A 143 15.47 -7.48 -1.25
C ALA A 143 14.51 -8.68 -1.30
N GLY A 144 13.22 -8.41 -1.04
CA GLY A 144 12.14 -9.38 -1.07
C GLY A 144 11.85 -10.01 -2.43
N LEU A 145 12.18 -9.31 -3.53
CA LEU A 145 11.94 -9.76 -4.91
C LEU A 145 12.52 -11.15 -5.20
N ASP A 146 13.70 -11.46 -4.63
CA ASP A 146 14.45 -12.70 -4.84
C ASP A 146 14.32 -13.69 -3.66
N THR A 147 13.42 -13.42 -2.73
CA THR A 147 13.18 -14.27 -1.56
C THR A 147 11.74 -14.73 -1.53
N GLN A 148 11.42 -15.66 -0.64
CA GLN A 148 10.06 -16.13 -0.41
C GLN A 148 9.08 -15.02 0.05
N LEU A 149 9.56 -13.82 0.40
CA LEU A 149 8.67 -12.69 0.69
C LEU A 149 7.78 -12.32 -0.49
N LEU A 150 8.32 -12.26 -1.71
CA LEU A 150 7.58 -11.92 -2.94
C LEU A 150 7.74 -12.97 -4.05
N ASP A 151 8.87 -13.68 -4.09
CA ASP A 151 9.19 -14.77 -5.02
C ASP A 151 8.90 -14.43 -6.50
N LEU A 152 9.50 -13.33 -6.98
CA LEU A 152 9.25 -12.79 -8.32
C LEU A 152 10.32 -13.17 -9.36
N HIS A 153 11.38 -13.84 -8.94
CA HIS A 153 12.45 -14.27 -9.83
C HIS A 153 11.94 -15.28 -10.87
N LYS A 154 12.20 -15.01 -12.15
CA LYS A 154 11.65 -15.78 -13.27
C LYS A 154 12.11 -17.24 -13.32
N GLU A 155 13.24 -17.58 -12.70
CA GLU A 155 13.73 -18.97 -12.64
C GLU A 155 12.95 -19.84 -11.65
N GLY A 156 12.38 -19.24 -10.59
CA GLY A 156 11.58 -19.95 -9.60
C GLY A 156 10.12 -20.07 -10.03
N ARG A 157 9.51 -18.94 -10.40
CA ARG A 157 8.09 -18.86 -10.73
C ARG A 157 7.84 -17.94 -11.94
N PRO A 158 8.02 -18.45 -13.18
CA PRO A 158 7.77 -17.66 -14.38
C PRO A 158 6.38 -17.01 -14.36
N GLY A 159 6.31 -15.70 -14.63
CA GLY A 159 5.04 -14.96 -14.72
C GLY A 159 4.49 -14.39 -13.40
N SER A 160 5.09 -14.68 -12.24
CA SER A 160 4.57 -14.22 -10.94
C SER A 160 4.51 -12.69 -10.80
N GLY A 161 5.37 -11.96 -11.51
CA GLY A 161 5.41 -10.50 -11.52
C GLY A 161 4.50 -9.81 -12.55
N GLU A 162 3.76 -10.53 -13.40
CA GLU A 162 3.08 -9.92 -14.57
C GLU A 162 1.71 -9.30 -14.26
N ILE A 163 1.15 -9.57 -13.08
CA ILE A 163 -0.24 -9.27 -12.75
C ILE A 163 -0.46 -7.80 -12.38
N TYR A 164 0.34 -7.28 -11.44
CA TYR A 164 0.08 -6.00 -10.78
C TYR A 164 1.03 -4.91 -11.28
N ARG A 165 0.57 -4.06 -12.20
CA ARG A 165 1.39 -2.97 -12.75
C ARG A 165 1.70 -1.89 -11.73
N HIS A 166 0.75 -1.55 -10.86
CA HIS A 166 0.97 -0.56 -9.79
C HIS A 166 2.15 -0.93 -8.87
N PHE A 167 2.45 -2.24 -8.71
CA PHE A 167 3.55 -2.70 -7.88
C PHE A 167 4.88 -2.31 -8.52
N TRP A 168 5.07 -2.68 -9.79
CA TRP A 168 6.26 -2.30 -10.54
C TRP A 168 6.38 -0.79 -10.71
N PHE A 169 5.26 -0.09 -10.88
CA PHE A 169 5.25 1.37 -10.89
C PHE A 169 5.88 1.96 -9.63
N LEU A 170 5.36 1.61 -8.45
CA LEU A 170 5.88 2.15 -7.18
C LEU A 170 7.32 1.69 -6.89
N MET A 171 7.67 0.45 -7.22
CA MET A 171 9.04 -0.06 -7.06
C MET A 171 10.04 0.67 -7.95
N LEU A 172 9.74 0.84 -9.25
CA LEU A 172 10.62 1.54 -10.19
C LEU A 172 10.72 3.03 -9.88
N LEU A 173 9.61 3.65 -9.52
CA LEU A 173 9.56 5.05 -9.15
C LEU A 173 10.36 5.33 -7.88
N SER A 174 10.19 4.48 -6.85
CA SER A 174 10.97 4.58 -5.61
C SER A 174 12.45 4.31 -5.86
N ALA A 175 12.78 3.36 -6.74
CA ALA A 175 14.17 3.12 -7.12
C ALA A 175 14.81 4.36 -7.77
N ALA A 176 14.10 5.03 -8.69
CA ALA A 176 14.56 6.27 -9.30
C ALA A 176 14.74 7.39 -8.25
N ALA A 177 13.72 7.65 -7.44
CA ALA A 177 13.74 8.73 -6.45
C ALA A 177 14.77 8.53 -5.34
N PHE A 178 15.01 7.29 -4.90
CA PHE A 178 16.02 6.95 -3.89
C PHE A 178 17.40 6.64 -4.48
N LYS A 179 17.58 6.79 -5.81
CA LYS A 179 18.85 6.54 -6.52
C LYS A 179 19.36 5.10 -6.32
N LYS A 180 18.44 4.13 -6.34
CA LYS A 180 18.68 2.69 -6.23
C LYS A 180 18.45 2.02 -7.59
N ARG A 181 18.80 0.74 -7.71
CA ARG A 181 18.63 -0.05 -8.95
C ARG A 181 17.87 -1.34 -8.66
N ILE A 182 17.07 -1.76 -9.63
CA ILE A 182 16.41 -3.07 -9.69
C ILE A 182 16.85 -3.70 -11.03
N ASP A 183 17.39 -4.91 -10.98
CA ASP A 183 17.79 -5.63 -12.20
C ASP A 183 16.57 -6.32 -12.81
N LEU A 184 15.93 -5.64 -13.76
CA LEU A 184 14.71 -6.11 -14.38
C LEU A 184 14.89 -7.36 -15.25
N GLN A 185 16.12 -7.74 -15.60
CA GLN A 185 16.35 -8.92 -16.43
C GLN A 185 15.95 -10.22 -15.71
N ASN A 186 15.88 -10.20 -14.39
CA ASN A 186 15.60 -11.36 -13.55
C ASN A 186 14.11 -11.60 -13.29
N TYR A 187 13.24 -10.66 -13.67
CA TYR A 187 11.83 -10.68 -13.30
C TYR A 187 10.92 -10.75 -14.51
N SER A 188 9.78 -11.42 -14.35
CA SER A 188 8.65 -11.29 -15.28
C SER A 188 7.92 -9.98 -14.99
N LEU A 189 7.74 -9.16 -16.02
CA LEU A 189 7.07 -7.85 -15.92
C LEU A 189 5.75 -7.86 -16.70
N PRO A 190 4.77 -7.02 -16.32
CA PRO A 190 3.57 -6.83 -17.12
C PRO A 190 3.94 -6.44 -18.56
N THR A 191 3.32 -7.11 -19.54
CA THR A 191 3.60 -6.89 -20.97
C THR A 191 3.31 -5.48 -21.46
N ASN A 192 2.41 -4.77 -20.77
CA ASN A 192 2.12 -3.37 -20.99
C ASN A 192 2.10 -2.63 -19.66
N MET A 193 2.98 -1.64 -19.50
CA MET A 193 3.08 -0.77 -18.33
C MET A 193 2.35 0.57 -18.49
N GLN A 194 1.68 0.85 -19.61
CA GLN A 194 0.93 2.09 -19.76
C GLN A 194 -0.31 2.12 -18.84
N PRO A 195 -0.65 3.28 -18.24
CA PRO A 195 0.00 4.59 -18.36
C PRO A 195 1.21 4.81 -17.43
N TYR A 196 1.53 3.88 -16.54
CA TYR A 196 2.64 4.02 -15.59
C TYR A 196 4.01 4.24 -16.27
N ALA A 197 4.24 3.67 -17.46
CA ALA A 197 5.48 3.88 -18.21
C ALA A 197 5.70 5.37 -18.55
N ASP A 198 4.65 6.09 -18.95
CA ASP A 198 4.76 7.52 -19.27
C ASP A 198 5.02 8.36 -18.01
N ALA A 199 4.38 8.00 -16.89
CA ALA A 199 4.61 8.63 -15.60
C ALA A 199 6.03 8.38 -15.09
N LEU A 200 6.56 7.16 -15.20
CA LEU A 200 7.94 6.81 -14.85
C LEU A 200 8.95 7.57 -15.69
N ALA A 201 8.71 7.74 -16.99
CA ALA A 201 9.63 8.46 -17.87
C ALA A 201 9.70 9.97 -17.60
N ASN A 202 8.68 10.53 -16.96
CA ASN A 202 8.53 11.97 -16.68
C ASN A 202 8.34 12.25 -15.19
N TRP A 203 8.78 11.34 -14.33
CA TRP A 203 8.38 11.34 -12.92
C TRP A 203 8.86 12.57 -12.16
N ASP A 204 9.94 13.21 -12.60
CA ASP A 204 10.63 14.36 -12.01
C ASP A 204 10.47 15.66 -12.83
N THR A 205 9.49 15.68 -13.75
CA THR A 205 9.18 16.85 -14.60
C THR A 205 8.93 18.11 -13.77
N GLU A 206 9.43 19.26 -14.23
CA GLU A 206 9.14 20.57 -13.63
C GLU A 206 7.86 21.22 -14.18
N ASN A 207 7.30 20.66 -15.26
CA ASN A 207 6.07 21.17 -15.85
C ASN A 207 4.84 20.67 -15.06
N VAL A 208 4.21 21.55 -14.30
CA VAL A 208 3.02 21.27 -13.48
C VAL A 208 1.83 20.77 -14.33
N ASP A 209 1.60 21.34 -15.52
CA ASP A 209 0.54 20.87 -16.41
C ASP A 209 0.79 19.43 -16.86
N ARG A 210 2.06 19.08 -17.08
CA ARG A 210 2.44 17.69 -17.39
C ARG A 210 2.19 16.75 -16.22
N VAL A 211 2.34 17.21 -14.97
CA VAL A 211 1.99 16.42 -13.78
C VAL A 211 0.48 16.16 -13.74
N ASP A 212 -0.35 17.15 -14.03
CA ASP A 212 -1.82 16.97 -14.09
C ASP A 212 -2.24 16.00 -15.22
N ASP A 213 -1.65 16.13 -16.41
CA ASP A 213 -1.91 15.21 -17.53
C ASP A 213 -1.60 13.75 -17.16
N LEU A 214 -0.44 13.53 -16.53
CA LEU A 214 -0.01 12.21 -16.08
C LEU A 214 -0.90 11.68 -14.95
N ALA A 215 -1.17 12.49 -13.92
CA ALA A 215 -2.08 12.13 -12.83
C ALA A 215 -3.48 11.77 -13.35
N SER A 216 -3.96 12.51 -14.35
CA SER A 216 -5.25 12.26 -15.00
C SER A 216 -5.26 10.95 -15.78
N ALA A 217 -4.18 10.62 -16.49
CA ALA A 217 -4.03 9.35 -17.19
C ALA A 217 -3.96 8.16 -16.21
N LEU A 218 -3.15 8.27 -15.16
CA LEU A 218 -3.07 7.27 -14.09
C LEU A 218 -4.44 7.06 -13.42
N ALA A 219 -5.15 8.15 -13.13
CA ALA A 219 -6.44 8.09 -12.48
C ALA A 219 -7.54 7.49 -13.35
N GLU A 220 -7.55 7.75 -14.66
CA GLU A 220 -8.49 7.09 -15.57
C GLU A 220 -8.17 5.58 -15.66
N PHE A 221 -6.89 5.19 -15.71
CA PHE A 221 -6.50 3.78 -15.66
C PHE A 221 -6.92 3.11 -14.34
N HIS A 222 -6.67 3.74 -13.21
CA HIS A 222 -7.06 3.27 -11.88
C HIS A 222 -8.55 2.92 -11.85
N VAL A 223 -9.41 3.86 -12.26
CA VAL A 223 -10.85 3.64 -12.23
C VAL A 223 -11.30 2.61 -13.28
N GLN A 224 -10.57 2.43 -14.38
CA GLN A 224 -10.84 1.35 -15.32
C GLN A 224 -10.51 -0.03 -14.74
N GLN A 225 -9.43 -0.15 -13.96
CA GLN A 225 -9.10 -1.39 -13.24
C GLN A 225 -9.96 -1.60 -11.98
N ALA A 226 -10.65 -0.57 -11.47
CA ALA A 226 -11.64 -0.75 -10.41
C ALA A 226 -12.97 -1.38 -10.90
N ARG A 227 -13.15 -1.55 -12.22
CA ARG A 227 -14.40 -2.07 -12.78
C ARG A 227 -14.44 -3.58 -12.73
N ASN A 228 -15.44 -4.10 -12.03
CA ASN A 228 -15.78 -5.52 -12.08
C ASN A 228 -16.49 -5.83 -13.41
N ARG A 229 -15.79 -6.42 -14.38
CA ARG A 229 -16.34 -6.78 -15.71
C ARG A 229 -16.61 -8.27 -15.89
N SER A 230 -15.91 -9.14 -15.16
CA SER A 230 -16.12 -10.60 -15.15
C SER A 230 -15.36 -11.27 -14.00
N ALA A 231 -15.87 -12.41 -13.51
CA ALA A 231 -15.28 -13.16 -12.40
C ALA A 231 -13.88 -13.75 -12.65
N ASN A 232 -13.42 -13.80 -13.90
CA ASN A 232 -12.12 -14.39 -14.28
C ASN A 232 -11.02 -13.36 -14.59
N ASP A 233 -11.33 -12.05 -14.51
CA ASP A 233 -10.35 -10.99 -14.76
C ASP A 233 -9.78 -10.53 -13.41
N ILE A 234 -8.51 -10.83 -13.13
CA ILE A 234 -7.81 -10.19 -12.00
C ILE A 234 -7.58 -8.73 -12.37
N ARG A 235 -8.03 -7.81 -11.50
CA ARG A 235 -7.85 -6.38 -11.71
C ARG A 235 -7.11 -5.75 -10.54
N GLU A 236 -6.34 -4.71 -10.83
CA GLU A 236 -5.44 -4.07 -9.87
C GLU A 236 -6.15 -3.34 -8.72
N PHE A 237 -7.41 -2.92 -8.91
CA PHE A 237 -8.14 -2.10 -7.92
C PHE A 237 -9.59 -2.58 -7.71
N ASP A 238 -9.86 -3.88 -7.85
CA ASP A 238 -11.20 -4.46 -7.70
C ASP A 238 -11.63 -4.77 -6.26
N ARG A 239 -10.78 -4.46 -5.28
CA ARG A 239 -11.13 -4.48 -3.86
C ARG A 239 -11.72 -3.14 -3.41
N GLU A 240 -12.78 -3.16 -2.62
CA GLU A 240 -13.51 -1.95 -2.22
C GLU A 240 -12.64 -0.90 -1.52
N ASP A 241 -11.65 -1.32 -0.73
CA ASP A 241 -10.66 -0.47 -0.05
C ASP A 241 -9.65 0.18 -1.01
N ARG A 242 -9.71 -0.14 -2.31
CA ARG A 242 -8.75 0.32 -3.33
C ARG A 242 -9.41 0.99 -4.52
N MET A 243 -10.64 0.62 -4.86
CA MET A 243 -11.39 1.09 -6.04
C MET A 243 -11.35 2.60 -6.33
N ILE A 244 -11.30 3.43 -5.29
CA ILE A 244 -11.23 4.89 -5.42
C ILE A 244 -10.12 5.51 -4.57
N PHE A 245 -9.19 4.71 -4.08
CA PHE A 245 -8.10 5.21 -3.25
C PHE A 245 -6.81 5.25 -4.08
N PRO A 246 -6.43 6.43 -4.61
CA PRO A 246 -5.33 6.54 -5.58
C PRO A 246 -3.95 6.54 -4.90
N TYR A 247 -3.68 5.57 -4.02
CA TYR A 247 -2.47 5.51 -3.20
C TYR A 247 -1.19 5.53 -4.03
N GLU A 248 -1.22 4.94 -5.23
CA GLU A 248 -0.09 4.88 -6.14
C GLU A 248 0.20 6.25 -6.78
N ILE A 249 -0.85 7.03 -7.06
CA ILE A 249 -0.72 8.39 -7.58
C ILE A 249 -0.24 9.31 -6.47
N LEU A 250 -0.81 9.20 -5.27
CA LEU A 250 -0.39 9.98 -4.09
C LEU A 250 1.06 9.66 -3.69
N GLY A 251 1.48 8.40 -3.76
CA GLY A 251 2.86 7.98 -3.57
C GLY A 251 3.80 8.61 -4.59
N TRP A 252 3.40 8.70 -5.86
CA TRP A 252 4.17 9.41 -6.89
C TRP A 252 4.28 10.91 -6.62
N LEU A 253 3.17 11.57 -6.29
CA LEU A 253 3.16 13.00 -5.96
C LEU A 253 4.06 13.30 -4.75
N ARG A 254 4.13 12.41 -3.76
CA ARG A 254 5.10 12.53 -2.65
C ARG A 254 6.55 12.47 -3.13
N LEU A 255 6.88 11.50 -3.99
CA LEU A 255 8.24 11.35 -4.50
C LEU A 255 8.66 12.55 -5.37
N HIS A 256 7.71 13.15 -6.07
CA HIS A 256 7.87 14.41 -6.80
C HIS A 256 8.17 15.59 -5.86
N GLU A 257 7.43 15.73 -4.75
CA GLU A 257 7.72 16.72 -3.69
C GLU A 257 9.12 16.55 -3.11
N TRP A 258 9.54 15.31 -2.82
CA TRP A 258 10.88 15.01 -2.29
C TRP A 258 12.02 15.31 -3.25
N ALA A 259 11.73 15.44 -4.54
CA ALA A 259 12.67 15.91 -5.56
C ALA A 259 12.68 17.45 -5.70
N GLY A 260 11.91 18.17 -4.86
CA GLY A 260 11.82 19.62 -4.89
C GLY A 260 10.97 20.16 -6.05
N ARG A 261 10.00 19.35 -6.51
CA ARG A 261 9.11 19.71 -7.62
C ARG A 261 7.73 20.10 -7.09
N GLU A 262 7.02 20.91 -7.87
CA GLU A 262 5.67 21.40 -7.51
C GLU A 262 4.57 20.50 -8.08
N ASN A 263 3.65 20.08 -7.21
CA ASN A 263 2.43 19.40 -7.61
C ASN A 263 1.31 20.41 -7.96
N PRO A 264 0.37 20.06 -8.86
CA PRO A 264 -0.82 20.86 -9.11
C PRO A 264 -1.64 21.10 -7.83
N SER A 265 -2.13 22.33 -7.64
CA SER A 265 -3.06 22.66 -6.54
C SER A 265 -4.47 22.10 -6.74
N ALA A 266 -4.80 21.73 -7.97
CA ALA A 266 -6.03 21.08 -8.38
C ALA A 266 -5.74 20.17 -9.57
N PHE A 267 -6.48 19.08 -9.70
CA PHE A 267 -6.31 18.11 -10.78
C PHE A 267 -7.50 18.12 -11.73
N SER A 268 -7.30 17.75 -12.98
CA SER A 268 -8.38 17.67 -13.97
C SER A 268 -9.29 16.45 -13.74
N HIS A 269 -8.74 15.31 -13.30
CA HIS A 269 -9.51 14.07 -13.18
C HIS A 269 -10.34 13.99 -11.88
N PRO A 270 -11.63 13.54 -11.92
CA PRO A 270 -12.49 13.49 -10.73
C PRO A 270 -11.99 12.61 -9.57
N LEU A 271 -11.26 11.53 -9.87
CA LEU A 271 -10.66 10.66 -8.84
C LEU A 271 -9.66 11.44 -7.96
N MET A 272 -9.00 12.46 -8.50
CA MET A 272 -8.02 13.26 -7.75
C MET A 272 -8.64 14.47 -7.04
N ASN A 273 -9.96 14.69 -7.17
CA ASN A 273 -10.70 15.81 -6.56
C ASN A 273 -11.69 15.36 -5.47
N GLN A 274 -11.44 14.20 -4.87
CA GLN A 274 -12.32 13.56 -3.89
C GLN A 274 -11.57 13.38 -2.56
N PRO A 275 -12.27 13.14 -1.44
CA PRO A 275 -11.66 13.15 -0.11
C PRO A 275 -10.46 12.21 0.07
N LEU A 276 -10.45 11.02 -0.53
CA LEU A 276 -9.34 10.07 -0.41
C LEU A 276 -8.13 10.40 -1.31
N ALA A 277 -8.25 11.34 -2.25
CA ALA A 277 -7.12 11.88 -2.99
C ALA A 277 -6.41 12.98 -2.19
N TRP A 278 -6.17 12.69 -0.90
CA TRP A 278 -5.55 13.61 0.03
C TRP A 278 -4.11 13.17 0.30
N LEU A 279 -3.16 13.98 -0.15
CA LEU A 279 -1.77 13.88 0.26
C LEU A 279 -1.59 14.73 1.53
N PRO A 280 -1.35 14.14 2.71
CA PRO A 280 -1.19 14.91 3.94
C PRO A 280 0.12 15.73 3.94
N PRO A 281 0.20 16.81 4.72
CA PRO A 281 1.47 17.48 4.99
C PRO A 281 2.47 16.51 5.62
N GLU A 282 3.76 16.68 5.31
CA GLU A 282 4.82 15.84 5.85
C GLU A 282 5.71 16.50 6.89
N PRO A 283 6.33 15.71 7.79
CA PRO A 283 6.03 14.31 8.06
C PRO A 283 4.81 14.16 8.98
N LEU A 284 4.02 13.10 8.79
CA LEU A 284 3.04 12.72 9.81
C LEU A 284 3.74 12.29 11.12
N PRO A 285 3.10 12.46 12.29
CA PRO A 285 3.59 11.89 13.54
C PRO A 285 3.87 10.40 13.39
N ALA A 286 4.95 9.92 14.02
CA ALA A 286 5.21 8.49 14.07
C ALA A 286 4.07 7.80 14.81
N TRP A 287 3.56 6.71 14.25
CA TRP A 287 2.67 5.83 14.99
C TRP A 287 3.49 4.74 15.66
N THR A 288 3.48 4.73 16.98
CA THR A 288 3.97 3.61 17.78
C THR A 288 3.06 3.42 18.98
N THR A 289 2.91 2.17 19.39
CA THR A 289 2.32 1.80 20.67
C THR A 289 3.32 0.93 21.42
N ARG A 290 3.29 0.97 22.75
CA ARG A 290 4.12 0.09 23.58
C ARG A 290 3.94 -1.37 23.19
N THR A 291 2.71 -1.79 22.92
CA THR A 291 2.37 -3.16 22.53
C THR A 291 3.00 -3.55 21.20
N LEU A 292 2.93 -2.69 20.18
CA LEU A 292 3.56 -2.94 18.89
C LEU A 292 5.08 -3.06 19.03
N ASP A 293 5.72 -2.12 19.72
CA ASP A 293 7.16 -2.12 19.93
C ASP A 293 7.63 -3.39 20.67
N GLN A 294 6.89 -3.82 21.69
CA GLN A 294 7.17 -5.05 22.43
C GLN A 294 7.00 -6.30 21.57
N ALA A 295 5.93 -6.39 20.77
CA ALA A 295 5.71 -7.52 19.86
C ALA A 295 6.80 -7.60 18.78
N LEU A 296 7.24 -6.46 18.24
CA LEU A 296 8.33 -6.40 17.26
C LEU A 296 9.69 -6.74 17.87
N ALA A 297 9.96 -6.30 19.10
CA ALA A 297 11.16 -6.70 19.84
C ALA A 297 11.17 -8.21 20.08
N ALA A 298 10.04 -8.75 20.52
CA ALA A 298 9.90 -10.18 20.76
C ALA A 298 10.13 -11.00 19.49
N ALA A 299 9.60 -10.56 18.35
CA ALA A 299 9.85 -11.21 17.06
C ALA A 299 11.35 -11.26 16.68
N ARG A 300 12.14 -10.25 17.08
CA ARG A 300 13.60 -10.21 16.83
C ARG A 300 14.39 -11.21 17.65
N ASP A 301 13.94 -11.47 18.87
CA ASP A 301 14.63 -12.32 19.85
C ASP A 301 14.46 -13.83 19.58
N PHE A 302 13.48 -14.24 18.76
CA PHE A 302 13.35 -15.60 18.19
C PHE A 302 14.07 -15.71 16.86
#